data_AF-A0A7C5S1M4-F1
#
_entry.id   AF-A0A7C5S1M4-F1
#
_cell.length_a   1.000
_cell.length_b   1.000
_cell.length_c   1.000
_cell.angle_alpha   90.00
_cell.angle_beta   90.00
_cell.angle_gamma   90.00
#
_symmetry.space_group_name_H-M   'P 1'
#
loop_
_entity.id
_entity.type
_entity.pdbx_description
1 polymer ?
#
loop_
_entity_poly.entity_id
_entity_poly.type
_entity_poly.pdbx_seq_one_letter_code
_entity_poly.pdbx_strand_id
1 'polypeptide(L)'
;MYQGVLVEINGVSVTKEADTYGEWTVDGNLRVDDLFYSYKPTVGTRFTRLVGILHTSYDNYKLEPRDENDIEVEIVDGGVDVIPDTIEDTGPVVKVVTIYDIQNENSPNHPAQNEAIIVNNVVVTAPTHSASTNLYGFFVEEKAGGEYSGTLVVYQKSSSLGPFSIGDEVTIEGSYKEYNGMTEIVATNITKIGTANPPAPAILDPADIATGGAKAENYEGVLVRVENVEVTNANPDSPNDYKEFMVTGNLRVDDLYPYDYTNQRKVGDKFEYIVGVLNFSYSNFKLEPRGNDDLKLLTVAPDAGEDVVADTTPDAVEDVVSDVVEDTTTGDAVTDISDAGQDTGTQPSCDGIVQHIVISEVATRGSTAYDEFVELYNPLNADIDLSGWKLQYKSSTGTTWNDRLA
;
A
#
# COMPACT_ATOMS: atom_id res chain seq x y z
N MET A 1 12.18 -27.06 52.98
CA MET A 1 13.10 -25.91 53.01
C MET A 1 14.02 -26.10 51.81
N TYR A 2 13.80 -25.34 50.74
CA TYR A 2 14.52 -25.50 49.48
C TYR A 2 15.65 -24.46 49.46
N GLN A 3 16.91 -24.91 49.57
CA GLN A 3 18.09 -24.06 49.46
C GLN A 3 18.94 -24.60 48.30
N GLY A 4 19.46 -23.71 47.46
CA GLY A 4 20.21 -24.11 46.26
C GLY A 4 19.36 -24.73 45.15
N VAL A 5 18.05 -24.47 45.19
CA VAL A 5 17.10 -24.95 44.17
C VAL A 5 16.80 -23.82 43.21
N LEU A 6 16.75 -24.14 41.91
CA LEU A 6 16.27 -23.22 40.88
C LEU A 6 14.77 -23.04 41.05
N VAL A 7 14.34 -21.82 41.32
CA VAL A 7 12.94 -21.44 41.51
C VAL A 7 12.56 -20.48 40.38
N GLU A 8 11.44 -20.79 39.73
CA GLU A 8 10.74 -19.87 38.83
C GLU A 8 9.54 -19.29 39.58
N ILE A 9 9.38 -17.99 39.51
CA ILE A 9 8.22 -17.25 39.98
C ILE A 9 7.67 -16.42 38.84
N ASN A 10 6.35 -16.39 38.70
CA ASN A 10 5.65 -15.78 37.58
C ASN A 10 4.67 -14.74 38.11
N GLY A 11 4.48 -13.65 37.38
CA GLY A 11 3.46 -12.62 37.67
C GLY A 11 3.71 -11.82 38.95
N VAL A 12 4.96 -11.47 39.24
CA VAL A 12 5.34 -10.68 40.42
C VAL A 12 5.76 -9.27 40.05
N SER A 13 5.48 -8.30 40.92
CA SER A 13 5.81 -6.89 40.74
C SER A 13 6.84 -6.41 41.75
N VAL A 14 7.67 -5.43 41.36
CA VAL A 14 8.65 -4.80 42.26
C VAL A 14 7.95 -3.89 43.27
N THR A 15 8.11 -4.22 44.55
CA THR A 15 7.56 -3.47 45.70
C THR A 15 8.59 -2.56 46.36
N LYS A 16 9.88 -2.78 46.10
CA LYS A 16 10.98 -1.93 46.58
C LYS A 16 12.15 -1.95 45.60
N GLU A 17 12.61 -0.77 45.18
CA GLU A 17 13.77 -0.61 44.30
C GLU A 17 15.06 -1.15 44.92
N ALA A 18 16.04 -1.42 44.05
CA ALA A 18 17.36 -1.85 44.46
C ALA A 18 17.98 -0.86 45.45
N ASP A 19 18.36 -1.35 46.63
CA ASP A 19 19.07 -0.54 47.61
C ASP A 19 20.56 -0.38 47.25
N THR A 20 21.35 0.18 48.16
CA THR A 20 22.79 0.41 47.95
C THR A 20 23.60 -0.87 47.76
N TYR A 21 23.02 -2.04 48.10
CA TYR A 21 23.63 -3.35 47.95
C TYR A 21 23.12 -4.10 46.72
N GLY A 22 22.24 -3.50 45.91
CA GLY A 22 21.66 -4.15 44.73
C GLY A 22 20.42 -5.00 45.02
N GLU A 23 20.00 -5.11 46.29
CA GLU A 23 18.83 -5.91 46.70
C GLU A 23 17.52 -5.17 46.40
N TRP A 24 16.62 -5.82 45.66
CA TRP A 24 15.25 -5.34 45.42
C TRP A 24 14.23 -6.36 45.93
N THR A 25 12.97 -5.95 46.03
CA THR A 25 11.90 -6.78 46.62
C THR A 25 10.70 -6.86 45.69
N VAL A 26 10.09 -8.04 45.58
CA VAL A 26 8.84 -8.27 44.85
C VAL A 26 7.69 -8.61 45.79
N ASP A 27 6.51 -8.89 45.23
CA ASP A 27 5.34 -9.36 45.96
C ASP A 27 5.65 -10.51 46.94
N GLY A 28 4.92 -10.52 48.06
CA GLY A 28 5.15 -11.49 49.13
C GLY A 28 6.42 -11.26 49.96
N ASN A 29 7.07 -10.10 49.81
CA ASN A 29 8.35 -9.74 50.44
C ASN A 29 9.52 -10.65 50.03
N LEU A 30 9.45 -11.28 48.86
CA LEU A 30 10.58 -12.03 48.33
C LEU A 30 11.66 -11.06 47.89
N ARG A 31 12.89 -11.27 48.38
CA ARG A 31 14.06 -10.49 47.97
C ARG A 31 14.71 -11.11 46.76
N VAL A 32 15.21 -10.26 45.88
CA VAL A 32 16.04 -10.63 44.73
C VAL A 32 17.35 -9.88 44.86
N ASP A 33 18.44 -10.58 44.59
CA ASP A 33 19.80 -10.10 44.83
C ASP A 33 20.66 -10.32 43.58
N ASP A 34 21.80 -9.62 43.51
CA ASP A 34 22.62 -9.51 42.30
C ASP A 34 23.86 -10.39 42.32
N LEU A 35 23.86 -11.47 43.12
CA LEU A 35 25.02 -12.33 43.32
C LEU A 35 25.56 -12.93 42.01
N PHE A 36 24.68 -13.28 41.07
CA PHE A 36 25.06 -13.84 39.76
C PHE A 36 24.76 -12.90 38.59
N TYR A 37 23.65 -12.17 38.62
CA TYR A 37 23.25 -11.22 37.58
C TYR A 37 22.66 -9.95 38.18
N SER A 38 23.22 -8.80 37.79
CA SER A 38 22.77 -7.48 38.25
C SER A 38 21.68 -6.94 37.34
N TYR A 39 20.51 -6.70 37.92
CA TYR A 39 19.34 -6.11 37.27
C TYR A 39 18.73 -5.07 38.21
N LYS A 40 18.41 -3.87 37.69
CA LYS A 40 17.95 -2.73 38.49
C LYS A 40 16.57 -2.27 38.03
N PRO A 41 15.49 -2.95 38.48
CA PRO A 41 14.14 -2.54 38.15
C PRO A 41 13.69 -1.34 39.00
N THR A 42 12.70 -0.61 38.50
CA THR A 42 11.99 0.43 39.27
C THR A 42 10.76 -0.18 39.95
N VAL A 43 10.25 0.47 41.00
CA VAL A 43 8.98 0.05 41.62
C VAL A 43 7.86 0.04 40.57
N GLY A 44 7.04 -1.01 40.57
CA GLY A 44 5.98 -1.22 39.59
C GLY A 44 6.38 -2.01 38.35
N THR A 45 7.67 -2.28 38.12
CA THR A 45 8.09 -3.26 37.09
C THR A 45 7.50 -4.63 37.41
N ARG A 46 6.82 -5.25 36.45
CA ARG A 46 6.18 -6.57 36.60
C ARG A 46 6.91 -7.60 35.77
N PHE A 47 7.04 -8.84 36.25
CA PHE A 47 7.72 -9.92 35.54
C PHE A 47 6.73 -11.01 35.16
N THR A 48 6.70 -11.37 33.87
CA THR A 48 5.98 -12.55 33.39
C THR A 48 6.67 -13.82 33.86
N ARG A 49 7.99 -13.81 33.94
CA ARG A 49 8.82 -14.91 34.42
C ARG A 49 10.10 -14.40 35.05
N LEU A 50 10.36 -14.82 36.28
CA LEU A 50 11.57 -14.50 37.02
C LEU A 50 12.13 -15.79 37.62
N VAL A 51 13.37 -16.13 37.26
CA VAL A 51 14.04 -17.36 37.66
C VAL A 51 15.27 -17.02 38.48
N GLY A 52 15.59 -17.87 39.44
CA GLY A 52 16.86 -17.76 40.15
C GLY A 52 17.08 -18.89 41.12
N ILE A 53 18.29 -18.94 41.67
CA ILE A 53 18.62 -19.90 42.72
C ILE A 53 18.13 -19.33 44.04
N LEU A 54 17.29 -20.09 44.77
CA LEU A 54 16.89 -19.69 46.12
C LEU A 54 18.09 -19.89 47.06
N HIS A 55 18.64 -18.78 47.51
CA HIS A 55 19.85 -18.69 48.31
C HIS A 55 19.54 -18.02 49.66
N THR A 56 20.33 -18.32 50.69
CA THR A 56 20.14 -17.73 52.02
C THR A 56 21.41 -17.00 52.41
N SER A 57 21.30 -15.71 52.64
CA SER A 57 22.39 -14.88 53.15
C SER A 57 21.85 -13.87 54.15
N TYR A 58 22.63 -13.60 55.20
CA TYR A 58 22.27 -12.66 56.27
C TYR A 58 20.85 -12.87 56.85
N ASP A 59 20.50 -14.12 57.14
CA ASP A 59 19.19 -14.53 57.67
C ASP A 59 17.97 -14.19 56.77
N ASN A 60 18.21 -13.90 55.49
CA ASN A 60 17.16 -13.65 54.50
C ASN A 60 17.22 -14.70 53.37
N TYR A 61 16.05 -15.13 52.90
CA TYR A 61 15.93 -15.90 51.67
C TYR A 61 15.87 -14.94 50.48
N LYS A 62 16.71 -15.20 49.48
CA LYS A 62 16.89 -14.37 48.31
C LYS A 62 16.85 -15.22 47.05
N LEU A 63 16.24 -14.70 46.00
CA LEU A 63 16.29 -15.28 44.66
C LEU A 63 17.49 -14.67 43.92
N GLU A 64 18.32 -15.51 43.31
CA GLU A 64 19.55 -15.08 42.63
C GLU A 64 19.44 -15.42 41.12
N PRO A 65 19.00 -14.48 40.25
CA PRO A 65 18.96 -14.68 38.80
C PRO A 65 20.37 -14.91 38.25
N ARG A 66 20.53 -15.83 37.30
CA ARG A 66 21.86 -16.27 36.84
C ARG A 66 22.36 -15.47 35.64
N ASP A 67 21.44 -15.09 34.76
CA ASP A 67 21.70 -14.33 33.55
C ASP A 67 20.42 -13.64 33.04
N GLU A 68 20.50 -12.96 31.90
CA GLU A 68 19.37 -12.22 31.31
C GLU A 68 18.17 -13.11 30.94
N ASN A 69 18.36 -14.40 30.64
CA ASN A 69 17.27 -15.32 30.28
C ASN A 69 16.45 -15.78 31.50
N ASP A 70 16.90 -15.44 32.70
CA ASP A 70 16.15 -15.65 33.92
C ASP A 70 15.18 -14.48 34.23
N ILE A 71 15.17 -13.43 33.40
CA ILE A 71 14.33 -12.24 33.60
C ILE A 71 13.49 -11.95 32.36
N GLU A 72 12.19 -12.17 32.48
CA GLU A 72 11.19 -11.75 31.49
C GLU A 72 10.24 -10.77 32.16
N VAL A 73 10.29 -9.53 31.69
CA VAL A 73 9.47 -8.43 32.19
C VAL A 73 8.14 -8.47 31.45
N GLU A 74 7.04 -8.34 32.19
CA GLU A 74 5.75 -8.00 31.61
C GLU A 74 5.89 -6.62 30.98
N ILE A 75 5.85 -6.59 29.65
CA ILE A 75 5.68 -5.35 28.92
C ILE A 75 4.27 -4.90 29.28
N VAL A 76 4.17 -4.00 30.26
CA VAL A 76 2.93 -3.35 30.64
C VAL A 76 2.56 -2.41 29.49
N ASP A 77 2.00 -3.00 28.44
CA ASP A 77 1.00 -2.39 27.58
C ASP A 77 -0.25 -2.13 28.46
N GLY A 78 -0.74 -0.91 28.53
CA GLY A 78 -1.58 -0.39 29.63
C GLY A 78 -3.00 -0.98 29.81
N GLY A 79 -3.21 -2.29 29.89
CA GLY A 79 -4.53 -2.92 30.10
C GLY A 79 -4.56 -3.98 31.23
N VAL A 80 -5.58 -3.91 32.10
CA VAL A 80 -5.62 -4.47 33.48
C VAL A 80 -5.90 -5.98 33.64
N ASP A 81 -5.05 -6.59 34.49
CA ASP A 81 -5.18 -7.59 35.58
C ASP A 81 -6.43 -8.51 35.74
N VAL A 82 -6.15 -9.77 36.12
CA VAL A 82 -7.13 -10.83 36.46
C VAL A 82 -7.00 -11.30 37.92
N ILE A 83 -7.12 -10.39 38.91
CA ILE A 83 -7.60 -10.70 40.27
C ILE A 83 -8.50 -9.56 40.74
N PRO A 84 -9.68 -9.82 41.35
CA PRO A 84 -10.56 -8.76 41.79
C PRO A 84 -10.01 -8.11 43.07
N ASP A 85 -9.51 -6.88 43.01
CA ASP A 85 -9.34 -6.05 44.22
C ASP A 85 -9.66 -4.55 43.99
N THR A 86 -10.97 -4.28 44.02
CA THR A 86 -11.69 -3.08 44.49
C THR A 86 -11.18 -1.62 44.33
N ILE A 87 -10.24 -1.30 43.45
CA ILE A 87 -10.05 0.08 42.98
C ILE A 87 -9.85 0.08 41.46
N GLU A 88 -10.78 0.68 40.71
CA GLU A 88 -10.67 0.86 39.26
C GLU A 88 -9.46 1.75 38.94
N ASP A 89 -8.42 1.15 38.36
CA ASP A 89 -7.31 1.86 37.73
C ASP A 89 -7.52 1.89 36.21
N THR A 90 -8.03 2.99 35.69
CA THR A 90 -8.29 3.20 34.25
C THR A 90 -7.12 3.91 33.58
N GLY A 91 -5.91 3.38 33.71
CA GLY A 91 -4.80 3.77 32.84
C GLY A 91 -5.22 3.70 31.35
N PRO A 92 -4.62 4.51 30.46
CA PRO A 92 -4.98 4.47 29.05
C PRO A 92 -4.68 3.07 28.48
N VAL A 93 -5.75 2.33 28.19
CA VAL A 93 -5.72 1.07 27.45
C VAL A 93 -5.20 1.38 26.06
N VAL A 94 -4.02 0.87 25.69
CA VAL A 94 -3.54 0.98 24.30
C VAL A 94 -4.34 -0.02 23.48
N LYS A 95 -4.95 0.48 22.40
CA LYS A 95 -5.88 -0.29 21.59
C LYS A 95 -5.14 -0.98 20.44
N VAL A 96 -5.12 -2.30 20.41
CA VAL A 96 -4.65 -3.04 19.23
C VAL A 96 -5.73 -2.99 18.17
N VAL A 97 -5.41 -2.44 17.00
CA VAL A 97 -6.35 -2.26 15.87
C VAL A 97 -5.69 -2.67 14.56
N THR A 98 -6.52 -2.92 13.55
CA THR A 98 -6.09 -3.13 12.18
C THR A 98 -6.08 -1.79 11.42
N ILE A 99 -5.44 -1.72 10.24
CA ILE A 99 -5.58 -0.54 9.37
C ILE A 99 -7.03 -0.43 8.88
N TYR A 100 -7.69 -1.56 8.63
CA TYR A 100 -9.11 -1.57 8.32
C TYR A 100 -9.96 -0.86 9.39
N ASP A 101 -9.67 -1.12 10.67
CA ASP A 101 -10.36 -0.45 11.78
C ASP A 101 -10.06 1.05 11.82
N ILE A 102 -8.82 1.45 11.51
CA ILE A 102 -8.40 2.86 11.46
C ILE A 102 -9.12 3.59 10.33
N GLN A 103 -9.13 3.02 9.13
CA GLN A 103 -9.63 3.67 7.91
C GLN A 103 -11.15 3.63 7.77
N ASN A 104 -11.81 2.57 8.26
CA ASN A 104 -13.26 2.48 8.22
C ASN A 104 -13.90 3.15 9.44
N GLU A 105 -14.42 4.38 9.27
CA GLU A 105 -15.13 5.13 10.31
C GLU A 105 -16.32 4.37 10.93
N ASN A 106 -16.90 3.41 10.20
CA ASN A 106 -18.00 2.58 10.69
C ASN A 106 -17.52 1.33 11.43
N SER A 107 -16.21 1.08 11.51
CA SER A 107 -15.69 -0.03 12.32
C SER A 107 -16.07 0.19 13.79
N PRO A 108 -16.58 -0.84 14.50
CA PRO A 108 -16.80 -0.75 15.93
C PRO A 108 -15.49 -0.52 16.72
N ASN A 109 -14.34 -0.78 16.09
CA ASN A 109 -13.01 -0.59 16.65
C ASN A 109 -12.32 0.67 16.12
N HIS A 110 -13.01 1.52 15.36
CA HIS A 110 -12.42 2.79 14.88
C HIS A 110 -11.91 3.61 16.07
N PRO A 111 -10.61 4.01 16.08
CA PRO A 111 -10.03 4.76 17.19
C PRO A 111 -10.53 6.20 17.23
N ALA A 112 -10.62 6.78 18.42
CA ALA A 112 -10.88 8.21 18.58
C ALA A 112 -9.64 9.05 18.23
N GLN A 113 -9.83 10.28 17.76
CA GLN A 113 -8.72 11.20 17.46
C GLN A 113 -7.67 11.27 18.60
N ASN A 114 -6.41 11.04 18.26
CA ASN A 114 -5.25 10.93 19.17
C ASN A 114 -5.24 9.72 20.12
N GLU A 115 -6.12 8.74 19.94
CA GLU A 115 -6.09 7.49 20.72
C GLU A 115 -4.81 6.72 20.43
N ALA A 116 -4.19 6.20 21.49
CA ALA A 116 -3.00 5.37 21.39
C ALA A 116 -3.35 3.99 20.84
N ILE A 117 -2.63 3.57 19.80
CA ILE A 117 -2.90 2.37 19.04
C ILE A 117 -1.65 1.54 18.79
N ILE A 118 -1.85 0.24 18.57
CA ILE A 118 -0.85 -0.68 18.03
C ILE A 118 -1.40 -1.32 16.76
N VAL A 119 -0.61 -1.28 15.69
CA VAL A 119 -0.91 -1.94 14.42
C VAL A 119 0.19 -2.97 14.15
N ASN A 120 -0.22 -4.24 14.00
CA ASN A 120 0.70 -5.35 13.87
C ASN A 120 0.77 -5.89 12.43
N ASN A 121 1.95 -6.38 12.02
CA ASN A 121 2.14 -7.19 10.82
C ASN A 121 1.76 -6.51 9.49
N VAL A 122 2.07 -5.22 9.36
CA VAL A 122 1.81 -4.45 8.13
C VAL A 122 3.08 -4.25 7.32
N VAL A 123 2.94 -4.05 6.02
CA VAL A 123 4.04 -4.03 5.05
C VAL A 123 4.22 -2.64 4.49
N VAL A 124 5.45 -2.14 4.44
CA VAL A 124 5.77 -0.86 3.80
C VAL A 124 5.56 -0.97 2.29
N THR A 125 4.69 -0.12 1.72
CA THR A 125 4.31 -0.21 0.30
C THR A 125 4.84 0.92 -0.57
N ALA A 126 5.34 2.01 0.03
CA ALA A 126 5.99 3.12 -0.66
C ALA A 126 7.28 3.59 0.05
N PRO A 127 8.21 4.26 -0.66
CA PRO A 127 9.44 4.74 -0.05
C PRO A 127 9.20 5.74 1.08
N THR A 128 10.15 5.85 2.01
CA THR A 128 10.14 6.92 3.00
C THR A 128 10.34 8.28 2.31
N HIS A 129 9.47 9.25 2.58
CA HIS A 129 9.55 10.62 2.08
C HIS A 129 9.59 11.64 3.24
N SER A 130 9.83 12.91 2.91
CA SER A 130 9.79 14.01 3.87
C SER A 130 8.37 14.57 3.99
N ALA A 131 7.58 14.11 4.97
CA ALA A 131 6.21 14.57 5.20
C ALA A 131 6.14 16.05 5.68
N SER A 132 7.15 16.52 6.42
CA SER A 132 7.27 17.93 6.79
C SER A 132 8.73 18.30 7.07
N THR A 133 8.99 19.51 7.56
CA THR A 133 10.33 19.91 8.04
C THR A 133 10.89 18.93 9.07
N ASN A 134 10.06 18.43 9.99
CA ASN A 134 10.47 17.62 11.14
C ASN A 134 10.01 16.16 11.09
N LEU A 135 9.20 15.77 10.11
CA LEU A 135 8.63 14.43 10.01
C LEU A 135 9.08 13.71 8.74
N TYR A 136 9.42 12.44 8.89
CA TYR A 136 9.39 11.47 7.81
C TYR A 136 7.99 10.87 7.69
N GLY A 137 7.65 10.39 6.50
CA GLY A 137 6.41 9.66 6.22
C GLY A 137 6.67 8.44 5.32
N PHE A 138 5.90 7.38 5.48
CA PHE A 138 5.84 6.24 4.56
C PHE A 138 4.46 5.59 4.63
N PHE A 139 4.09 4.86 3.59
CA PHE A 139 2.82 4.15 3.53
C PHE A 139 3.02 2.68 3.91
N VAL A 140 2.05 2.15 4.64
CA VAL A 140 1.96 0.72 4.99
C VAL A 140 0.60 0.18 4.59
N GLU A 141 0.56 -1.11 4.29
CA GLU A 141 -0.68 -1.84 4.07
C GLU A 141 -0.73 -3.17 4.80
N GLU A 142 -1.94 -3.59 5.13
CA GLU A 142 -2.21 -4.97 5.52
C GLU A 142 -1.89 -5.92 4.36
N LYS A 143 -1.34 -7.10 4.69
CA LYS A 143 -0.91 -8.10 3.71
C LYS A 143 -2.01 -8.56 2.74
N ALA A 144 -3.27 -8.46 3.16
CA ALA A 144 -4.41 -8.82 2.32
C ALA A 144 -4.66 -7.79 1.19
N GLY A 145 -4.25 -6.53 1.39
CA GLY A 145 -4.59 -5.41 0.51
C GLY A 145 -6.10 -5.13 0.45
N GLY A 146 -6.49 -4.23 -0.46
CA GLY A 146 -7.90 -3.92 -0.75
C GLY A 146 -8.43 -2.67 -0.07
N GLU A 147 -9.75 -2.57 0.06
CA GLU A 147 -10.40 -1.43 0.71
C GLU A 147 -9.95 -1.31 2.17
N TYR A 148 -9.65 -0.08 2.58
CA TYR A 148 -9.26 0.30 3.94
C TYR A 148 -7.99 -0.39 4.45
N SER A 149 -7.13 -0.90 3.56
CA SER A 149 -5.96 -1.67 3.97
C SER A 149 -4.70 -0.83 4.16
N GLY A 150 -4.69 0.45 3.76
CA GLY A 150 -3.51 1.30 3.70
C GLY A 150 -3.59 2.53 4.59
N THR A 151 -2.47 3.05 5.06
CA THR A 151 -2.43 4.31 5.83
C THR A 151 -1.05 4.96 5.76
N LEU A 152 -1.01 6.28 5.95
CA LEU A 152 0.24 7.02 6.16
C LEU A 152 0.75 6.81 7.59
N VAL A 153 2.05 6.59 7.74
CA VAL A 153 2.76 6.54 9.03
C VAL A 153 3.76 7.69 9.04
N VAL A 154 3.71 8.53 10.08
CA VAL A 154 4.63 9.65 10.25
C VAL A 154 5.44 9.52 11.54
N TYR A 155 6.71 9.91 11.49
CA TYR A 155 7.61 9.84 12.65
C TYR A 155 8.67 10.95 12.64
N GLN A 156 9.20 11.28 13.81
CA GLN A 156 10.17 12.36 13.98
C GLN A 156 11.47 12.07 13.24
N LYS A 157 11.96 13.03 12.44
CA LYS A 157 13.28 12.94 11.78
C LYS A 157 14.45 12.85 12.76
N SER A 158 14.27 13.36 13.98
CA SER A 158 15.26 13.28 15.05
C SER A 158 15.28 11.93 15.77
N SER A 159 14.30 11.05 15.51
CA SER A 159 14.25 9.71 16.09
C SER A 159 15.21 8.75 15.37
N SER A 160 15.47 7.60 16.00
CA SER A 160 16.22 6.49 15.40
C SER A 160 15.32 5.38 14.85
N LEU A 161 14.03 5.66 14.59
CA LEU A 161 13.06 4.63 14.22
C LEU A 161 13.31 4.07 12.81
N GLY A 162 13.63 4.92 11.84
CA GLY A 162 13.81 4.54 10.43
C GLY A 162 15.23 4.83 9.89
N PRO A 163 15.42 4.78 8.56
CA PRO A 163 14.39 4.66 7.52
C PRO A 163 13.87 3.22 7.31
N PHE A 164 12.69 3.12 6.71
CA PHE A 164 12.09 1.85 6.27
C PHE A 164 12.03 1.76 4.75
N SER A 165 12.17 0.54 4.23
CA SER A 165 12.16 0.25 2.79
C SER A 165 10.88 -0.50 2.41
N ILE A 166 10.46 -0.36 1.15
CA ILE A 166 9.35 -1.17 0.60
C ILE A 166 9.62 -2.66 0.87
N GLY A 167 8.58 -3.34 1.36
CA GLY A 167 8.64 -4.75 1.74
C GLY A 167 9.12 -5.03 3.16
N ASP A 168 9.50 -4.02 3.94
CA ASP A 168 9.69 -4.19 5.37
C ASP A 168 8.35 -4.52 6.04
N GLU A 169 8.33 -5.57 6.85
CA GLU A 169 7.18 -5.90 7.70
C GLU A 169 7.40 -5.31 9.10
N VAL A 170 6.43 -4.55 9.60
CA VAL A 170 6.56 -3.75 10.81
C VAL A 170 5.36 -3.91 11.74
N THR A 171 5.62 -3.72 13.04
CA THR A 171 4.64 -3.36 14.06
C THR A 171 4.84 -1.89 14.40
N ILE A 172 3.75 -1.13 14.50
CA ILE A 172 3.75 0.31 14.75
C ILE A 172 2.99 0.58 16.04
N GLU A 173 3.60 1.33 16.94
CA GLU A 173 2.95 1.93 18.10
C GLU A 173 2.90 3.44 17.89
N GLY A 174 1.75 4.04 18.16
CA GLY A 174 1.58 5.47 17.96
C GLY A 174 0.20 5.94 18.33
N SER A 175 -0.23 7.04 17.72
CA SER A 175 -1.59 7.56 17.87
C SER A 175 -2.25 7.74 16.52
N TYR A 176 -3.52 7.35 16.43
CA TYR A 176 -4.37 7.66 15.28
C TYR A 176 -4.64 9.16 15.20
N LYS A 177 -4.64 9.72 14.00
CA LYS A 177 -4.88 11.13 13.78
C LYS A 177 -5.43 11.41 12.39
N GLU A 178 -6.54 12.15 12.34
CA GLU A 178 -6.93 12.91 11.16
C GLU A 178 -6.12 14.20 11.08
N TYR A 179 -5.42 14.41 9.97
CA TYR A 179 -4.66 15.62 9.73
C TYR A 179 -4.86 16.14 8.31
N ASN A 180 -5.52 17.30 8.20
CA ASN A 180 -5.84 17.94 6.93
C ASN A 180 -6.63 17.04 5.95
N GLY A 181 -7.45 16.13 6.47
CA GLY A 181 -8.24 15.18 5.69
C GLY A 181 -7.47 13.95 5.23
N MET A 182 -6.29 13.69 5.81
CA MET A 182 -5.54 12.45 5.63
C MET A 182 -5.52 11.68 6.97
N THR A 183 -5.77 10.38 6.90
CA THR A 183 -5.57 9.45 8.01
C THR A 183 -4.08 9.17 8.20
N GLU A 184 -3.54 9.46 9.38
CA GLU A 184 -2.14 9.18 9.73
C GLU A 184 -1.98 8.49 11.09
N ILE A 185 -0.99 7.59 11.17
CA ILE A 185 -0.45 7.09 12.43
C ILE A 185 0.77 7.92 12.80
N VAL A 186 0.70 8.68 13.89
CA VAL A 186 1.86 9.36 14.46
C VAL A 186 2.63 8.37 15.32
N ALA A 187 3.67 7.77 14.74
CA ALA A 187 4.40 6.68 15.37
C ALA A 187 5.36 7.18 16.46
N THR A 188 5.30 6.53 17.62
CA THR A 188 6.26 6.67 18.73
C THR A 188 7.26 5.53 18.76
N ASN A 189 6.89 4.36 18.24
CA ASN A 189 7.77 3.23 18.04
C ASN A 189 7.41 2.50 16.72
N ILE A 190 8.42 1.98 16.04
CA ILE A 190 8.24 1.15 14.85
C ILE A 190 9.26 0.02 14.94
N THR A 191 8.77 -1.21 15.02
CA THR A 191 9.59 -2.41 15.11
C THR A 191 9.54 -3.16 13.80
N LYS A 192 10.67 -3.30 13.10
CA LYS A 192 10.78 -4.20 11.97
C LYS A 192 10.80 -5.65 12.47
N ILE A 193 9.80 -6.42 12.07
CA ILE A 193 9.62 -7.83 12.46
C ILE A 193 10.00 -8.80 11.34
N GLY A 194 10.17 -8.30 10.11
CA GLY A 194 10.57 -9.14 8.99
C GLY A 194 10.54 -8.41 7.65
N THR A 195 10.34 -9.18 6.60
CA THR A 195 10.13 -8.69 5.23
C THR A 195 9.02 -9.51 4.58
N ALA A 196 8.17 -8.84 3.80
CA ALA A 196 7.12 -9.47 3.02
C ALA A 196 7.01 -8.78 1.66
N ASN A 197 6.47 -9.49 0.66
CA ASN A 197 6.09 -8.82 -0.58
C ASN A 197 4.93 -7.86 -0.25
N PRO A 198 4.94 -6.62 -0.78
CA PRO A 198 3.76 -5.77 -0.75
C PRO A 198 2.53 -6.49 -1.33
N PRO A 199 1.31 -6.16 -0.86
CA PRO A 199 0.10 -6.62 -1.51
C PRO A 199 0.11 -6.29 -3.01
N ALA A 200 -0.57 -7.13 -3.81
CA ALA A 200 -0.78 -6.81 -5.21
C ALA A 200 -1.61 -5.50 -5.31
N PRO A 201 -1.27 -4.57 -6.22
CA PRO A 201 -2.03 -3.34 -6.37
C PRO A 201 -3.50 -3.62 -6.70
N ALA A 202 -4.42 -2.91 -6.07
CA ALA A 202 -5.83 -2.99 -6.42
C ALA A 202 -6.08 -2.35 -7.81
N ILE A 203 -6.69 -3.08 -8.73
CA ILE A 203 -7.03 -2.55 -10.06
C ILE A 203 -8.38 -1.82 -9.97
N LEU A 204 -8.39 -0.53 -10.27
CA LEU A 204 -9.57 0.33 -10.10
C LEU A 204 -9.83 1.22 -11.31
N ASP A 205 -11.09 1.65 -11.45
CA ASP A 205 -11.44 2.71 -12.38
C ASP A 205 -10.88 4.04 -11.85
N PRO A 206 -10.12 4.82 -12.65
CA PRO A 206 -9.61 6.11 -12.23
C PRO A 206 -10.67 7.06 -11.67
N ALA A 207 -11.90 7.04 -12.19
CA ALA A 207 -12.98 7.91 -11.75
C ALA A 207 -13.50 7.56 -10.35
N ASP A 208 -13.38 6.30 -9.94
CA ASP A 208 -13.80 5.85 -8.60
C ASP A 208 -12.88 6.39 -7.50
N ILE A 209 -11.60 6.66 -7.83
CA ILE A 209 -10.56 7.06 -6.88
C ILE A 209 -10.03 8.48 -7.08
N ALA A 210 -10.53 9.20 -8.08
CA ALA A 210 -10.27 10.63 -8.24
C ALA A 210 -10.89 11.43 -7.09
N THR A 211 -10.52 12.70 -6.94
CA THR A 211 -11.14 13.60 -5.94
C THR A 211 -12.67 13.63 -6.08
N GLY A 212 -13.39 13.20 -5.04
CA GLY A 212 -14.85 13.09 -5.04
C GLY A 212 -15.40 11.79 -5.65
N GLY A 213 -14.53 10.86 -6.03
CA GLY A 213 -14.89 9.50 -6.47
C GLY A 213 -15.43 8.65 -5.32
N ALA A 214 -16.25 7.65 -5.66
CA ALA A 214 -17.00 6.84 -4.69
C ALA A 214 -16.13 5.94 -3.79
N LYS A 215 -14.87 5.70 -4.19
CA LYS A 215 -13.92 4.82 -3.50
C LYS A 215 -12.63 5.54 -3.10
N ALA A 216 -12.54 6.85 -3.29
CA ALA A 216 -11.30 7.59 -3.03
C ALA A 216 -10.86 7.46 -1.56
N GLU A 217 -11.79 7.67 -0.62
CA GLU A 217 -11.57 7.44 0.82
C GLU A 217 -11.27 5.97 1.13
N ASN A 218 -11.99 5.03 0.51
CA ASN A 218 -11.81 3.59 0.75
C ASN A 218 -10.41 3.09 0.38
N TYR A 219 -9.72 3.78 -0.51
CA TYR A 219 -8.38 3.40 -0.96
C TYR A 219 -7.32 4.40 -0.53
N GLU A 220 -7.61 5.32 0.40
CA GLU A 220 -6.59 6.20 0.97
C GLU A 220 -5.44 5.39 1.56
N GLY A 221 -4.22 5.70 1.15
CA GLY A 221 -2.99 5.02 1.53
C GLY A 221 -2.76 3.63 0.92
N VAL A 222 -3.64 3.16 0.03
CA VAL A 222 -3.56 1.84 -0.60
C VAL A 222 -2.79 1.88 -1.91
N LEU A 223 -2.01 0.83 -2.21
CA LEU A 223 -1.35 0.63 -3.48
C LEU A 223 -2.38 0.23 -4.55
N VAL A 224 -2.51 1.09 -5.56
CA VAL A 224 -3.52 1.00 -6.61
C VAL A 224 -2.85 0.96 -7.97
N ARG A 225 -3.52 0.30 -8.92
CA ARG A 225 -3.19 0.28 -10.34
C ARG A 225 -4.39 0.78 -11.14
N VAL A 226 -4.15 1.73 -12.03
CA VAL A 226 -5.09 2.11 -13.09
C VAL A 226 -4.52 1.72 -14.44
N GLU A 227 -5.39 1.33 -15.37
CA GLU A 227 -4.99 0.80 -16.67
C GLU A 227 -5.62 1.58 -17.83
N ASN A 228 -4.92 1.59 -18.97
CA ASN A 228 -5.40 2.17 -20.22
C ASN A 228 -5.86 3.64 -20.09
N VAL A 229 -5.09 4.44 -19.35
CA VAL A 229 -5.41 5.84 -19.07
C VAL A 229 -4.71 6.79 -20.03
N GLU A 230 -5.32 7.94 -20.30
CA GLU A 230 -4.80 9.00 -21.15
C GLU A 230 -4.61 10.28 -20.34
N VAL A 231 -3.53 11.02 -20.56
CA VAL A 231 -3.32 12.34 -19.94
C VAL A 231 -4.34 13.32 -20.49
N THR A 232 -5.21 13.84 -19.62
CA THR A 232 -6.29 14.78 -19.96
C THR A 232 -5.90 16.23 -19.64
N ASN A 233 -5.01 16.44 -18.66
CA ASN A 233 -4.48 17.75 -18.32
C ASN A 233 -3.02 17.64 -17.85
N ALA A 234 -2.10 18.26 -18.59
CA ALA A 234 -0.67 18.23 -18.26
C ALA A 234 -0.26 19.17 -17.11
N ASN A 235 -1.11 20.13 -16.73
CA ASN A 235 -0.88 21.02 -15.59
C ASN A 235 -2.22 21.50 -14.98
N PRO A 236 -2.77 20.76 -14.00
CA PRO A 236 -4.03 21.11 -13.35
C PRO A 236 -3.97 22.40 -12.50
N ASP A 237 -2.79 22.90 -12.14
CA ASP A 237 -2.63 24.09 -11.26
C ASP A 237 -2.19 25.35 -12.01
N SER A 238 -2.38 25.36 -13.32
CA SER A 238 -2.00 26.48 -14.19
C SER A 238 -2.44 27.84 -13.58
N PRO A 239 -1.54 28.84 -13.53
CA PRO A 239 -0.23 28.90 -14.19
C PRO A 239 0.96 28.32 -13.39
N ASN A 240 0.77 27.94 -12.12
CA ASN A 240 1.83 27.30 -11.35
C ASN A 240 2.03 25.88 -11.87
N ASP A 241 3.25 25.32 -11.74
CA ASP A 241 3.54 23.94 -12.12
C ASP A 241 4.13 23.22 -10.92
N TYR A 242 3.28 22.42 -10.27
CA TYR A 242 3.67 21.55 -9.16
C TYR A 242 4.01 20.14 -9.62
N LYS A 243 4.29 19.96 -10.92
CA LYS A 243 4.69 18.67 -11.49
C LYS A 243 3.62 17.58 -11.54
N GLU A 244 2.39 17.96 -11.22
CA GLU A 244 1.21 17.10 -11.25
C GLU A 244 0.55 17.06 -12.64
N PHE A 245 -0.20 15.99 -12.93
CA PHE A 245 -1.04 15.89 -14.12
C PHE A 245 -2.35 15.15 -13.81
N MET A 246 -3.32 15.22 -14.73
CA MET A 246 -4.55 14.45 -14.65
C MET A 246 -4.63 13.47 -15.82
N VAL A 247 -5.19 12.30 -15.54
CA VAL A 247 -5.47 11.25 -16.53
C VAL A 247 -6.98 11.03 -16.71
N THR A 248 -7.37 10.02 -17.49
CA THR A 248 -8.74 9.51 -17.62
C THR A 248 -9.44 9.46 -16.26
N GLY A 249 -10.74 9.77 -16.21
CA GLY A 249 -11.51 9.75 -14.96
C GLY A 249 -11.22 10.92 -14.00
N ASN A 250 -10.46 11.93 -14.44
CA ASN A 250 -10.01 13.06 -13.61
C ASN A 250 -9.09 12.66 -12.45
N LEU A 251 -8.50 11.46 -12.48
CA LEU A 251 -7.52 11.06 -11.48
C LEU A 251 -6.26 11.90 -11.63
N ARG A 252 -5.81 12.44 -10.51
CA ARG A 252 -4.58 13.24 -10.42
C ARG A 252 -3.40 12.32 -10.12
N VAL A 253 -2.26 12.59 -10.73
CA VAL A 253 -1.00 11.88 -10.52
C VAL A 253 0.06 12.91 -10.13
N ASP A 254 0.78 12.65 -9.05
CA ASP A 254 1.72 13.59 -8.43
C ASP A 254 3.14 12.98 -8.38
N ASP A 255 4.14 13.78 -8.05
CA ASP A 255 5.57 13.46 -8.03
C ASP A 255 6.15 13.39 -6.61
N LEU A 256 5.35 12.94 -5.62
CA LEU A 256 5.84 12.73 -4.24
C LEU A 256 7.13 11.91 -4.21
N TYR A 257 7.21 10.92 -5.11
CA TYR A 257 8.44 10.20 -5.42
C TYR A 257 8.93 10.56 -6.83
N PRO A 258 10.25 10.69 -7.03
CA PRO A 258 10.79 11.09 -8.32
C PRO A 258 10.67 9.98 -9.38
N TYR A 259 10.18 10.35 -10.57
CA TYR A 259 10.18 9.53 -11.79
C TYR A 259 10.38 10.41 -13.04
N ASP A 260 10.72 9.80 -14.18
CA ASP A 260 11.21 10.52 -15.37
C ASP A 260 10.10 11.23 -16.16
N TYR A 261 8.86 10.70 -16.11
CA TYR A 261 7.74 11.22 -16.89
C TYR A 261 7.30 12.63 -16.48
N THR A 262 7.59 13.05 -15.25
CA THR A 262 7.16 14.34 -14.69
C THR A 262 7.54 15.55 -15.55
N ASN A 263 8.63 15.51 -16.31
CA ASN A 263 9.02 16.63 -17.19
C ASN A 263 8.50 16.49 -18.63
N GLN A 264 7.76 15.43 -18.93
CA GLN A 264 7.33 15.01 -20.26
C GLN A 264 5.79 14.99 -20.41
N ARG A 265 5.06 15.34 -19.34
CA ARG A 265 3.59 15.40 -19.29
C ARG A 265 3.02 16.11 -20.51
N LYS A 266 2.24 15.38 -21.31
CA LYS A 266 1.61 15.89 -22.52
C LYS A 266 0.20 15.32 -22.65
N VAL A 267 -0.77 16.20 -22.89
CA VAL A 267 -2.15 15.79 -23.17
C VAL A 267 -2.19 14.85 -24.38
N GLY A 268 -2.89 13.73 -24.24
CA GLY A 268 -2.99 12.67 -25.25
C GLY A 268 -1.97 11.54 -25.10
N ASP A 269 -0.96 11.68 -24.24
CA ASP A 269 -0.10 10.55 -23.90
C ASP A 269 -0.93 9.47 -23.19
N LYS A 270 -0.67 8.20 -23.52
CA LYS A 270 -1.40 7.06 -22.97
C LYS A 270 -0.48 6.18 -22.14
N PHE A 271 -1.03 5.61 -21.08
CA PHE A 271 -0.38 4.62 -20.25
C PHE A 271 -1.11 3.30 -20.36
N GLU A 272 -0.34 2.22 -20.52
CA GLU A 272 -0.84 0.86 -20.31
C GLU A 272 -1.28 0.71 -18.86
N TYR A 273 -0.44 1.21 -17.93
CA TYR A 273 -0.79 1.31 -16.53
C TYR A 273 -0.04 2.44 -15.82
N ILE A 274 -0.62 2.88 -14.71
CA ILE A 274 0.04 3.65 -13.65
C ILE A 274 -0.24 2.94 -12.33
N VAL A 275 0.80 2.69 -11.55
CA VAL A 275 0.74 2.13 -10.20
C VAL A 275 1.17 3.23 -9.22
N GLY A 276 0.62 3.24 -8.02
CA GLY A 276 1.04 4.17 -6.98
C GLY A 276 0.22 4.01 -5.71
N VAL A 277 0.67 4.61 -4.62
CA VAL A 277 -0.17 4.71 -3.42
C VAL A 277 -1.15 5.87 -3.62
N LEU A 278 -2.43 5.67 -3.31
CA LEU A 278 -3.42 6.73 -3.41
C LEU A 278 -3.32 7.62 -2.15
N ASN A 279 -2.93 8.87 -2.33
CA ASN A 279 -2.65 9.81 -1.26
C ASN A 279 -3.65 10.98 -1.28
N PHE A 280 -4.04 11.48 -0.11
CA PHE A 280 -4.79 12.73 -0.01
C PHE A 280 -3.89 13.88 0.42
N SER A 281 -3.74 14.88 -0.44
CA SER A 281 -2.99 16.08 -0.11
C SER A 281 -3.53 17.31 -0.84
N TYR A 282 -3.47 18.47 -0.17
CA TYR A 282 -3.95 19.74 -0.72
C TYR A 282 -5.38 19.63 -1.29
N SER A 283 -6.26 18.92 -0.57
CA SER A 283 -7.66 18.69 -0.94
C SER A 283 -7.88 17.88 -2.22
N ASN A 284 -6.89 17.07 -2.62
CA ASN A 284 -6.99 16.20 -3.79
C ASN A 284 -6.53 14.79 -3.45
N PHE A 285 -7.26 13.80 -3.97
CA PHE A 285 -6.75 12.45 -4.09
C PHE A 285 -5.82 12.37 -5.30
N LYS A 286 -4.65 11.78 -5.08
CA LYS A 286 -3.57 11.71 -6.06
C LYS A 286 -2.95 10.32 -6.02
N LEU A 287 -2.71 9.74 -7.18
CA LEU A 287 -1.89 8.55 -7.30
C LEU A 287 -0.41 8.97 -7.25
N GLU A 288 0.36 8.33 -6.37
CA GLU A 288 1.78 8.61 -6.15
C GLU A 288 2.63 7.44 -6.65
N PRO A 289 3.09 7.44 -7.93
CA PRO A 289 3.98 6.42 -8.43
C PRO A 289 5.28 6.39 -7.62
N ARG A 290 5.76 5.21 -7.26
CA ARG A 290 6.92 5.03 -6.37
C ARG A 290 8.26 5.10 -7.10
N GLY A 291 8.21 5.15 -8.44
CA GLY A 291 9.36 5.24 -9.33
C GLY A 291 8.98 4.92 -10.78
N ASN A 292 9.97 4.81 -11.67
CA ASN A 292 9.74 4.60 -13.10
C ASN A 292 9.00 3.29 -13.44
N ASP A 293 9.21 2.22 -12.66
CA ASP A 293 8.60 0.91 -12.93
C ASP A 293 7.07 0.91 -12.74
N ASP A 294 6.56 1.91 -12.00
CA ASP A 294 5.15 2.10 -11.76
C ASP A 294 4.44 2.82 -12.92
N LEU A 295 5.14 3.26 -13.97
CA LEU A 295 4.54 3.90 -15.14
C LEU A 295 4.92 3.17 -16.42
N LYS A 296 3.91 2.74 -17.19
CA LYS A 296 4.13 2.15 -18.50
C LYS A 296 3.46 2.97 -19.60
N LEU A 297 4.24 3.85 -20.23
CA LEU A 297 3.77 4.64 -21.36
C LEU A 297 3.51 3.75 -22.58
N LEU A 298 2.36 3.90 -23.22
CA LEU A 298 2.13 3.37 -24.55
C LEU A 298 2.91 4.24 -25.53
N THR A 299 3.96 3.68 -26.10
CA THR A 299 4.58 4.31 -27.27
C THR A 299 3.58 4.22 -28.42
N VAL A 300 3.02 5.36 -28.83
CA VAL A 300 2.54 5.44 -30.21
C VAL A 300 3.73 5.08 -31.09
N ALA A 301 3.57 4.06 -31.94
CA ALA A 301 4.48 3.91 -33.07
C ALA A 301 4.57 5.30 -33.71
N PRO A 302 5.76 5.83 -34.04
CA PRO A 302 5.83 7.04 -34.82
C PRO A 302 4.89 6.80 -35.98
N ASP A 303 3.84 7.62 -36.07
CA ASP A 303 2.92 7.59 -37.20
C ASP A 303 3.83 7.49 -38.41
N ALA A 304 3.69 6.41 -39.20
CA ALA A 304 4.42 6.27 -40.44
C ALA A 304 3.78 7.33 -41.31
N GLY A 305 4.26 8.57 -41.12
CA GLY A 305 3.55 9.78 -41.44
C GLY A 305 2.97 9.60 -42.80
N GLU A 306 1.66 9.85 -42.92
CA GLU A 306 1.03 9.92 -44.22
C GLU A 306 1.92 10.85 -45.05
N ASP A 307 2.61 10.25 -46.02
CA ASP A 307 3.60 10.93 -46.83
C ASP A 307 2.83 12.01 -47.55
N VAL A 308 2.97 13.26 -47.08
CA VAL A 308 2.43 14.42 -47.76
C VAL A 308 3.23 14.50 -49.04
N VAL A 309 2.77 13.77 -50.06
CA VAL A 309 3.29 13.86 -51.40
C VAL A 309 3.11 15.31 -51.78
N ALA A 310 4.21 16.06 -51.79
CA ALA A 310 4.24 17.41 -52.30
C ALA A 310 3.82 17.33 -53.77
N ASP A 311 2.55 17.63 -54.02
CA ASP A 311 2.04 17.87 -55.36
C ASP A 311 2.64 19.20 -55.84
N THR A 312 3.81 19.08 -56.47
CA THR A 312 4.37 20.16 -57.27
C THR A 312 3.75 20.10 -58.66
N THR A 313 2.57 20.68 -58.81
CA THR A 313 2.07 21.14 -60.11
C THR A 313 1.82 22.66 -60.05
N PRO A 314 2.43 23.47 -60.93
CA PRO A 314 2.28 24.92 -60.89
C PRO A 314 1.04 25.41 -61.64
N ASP A 315 0.36 26.36 -61.01
CA ASP A 315 -0.50 27.44 -61.53
C ASP A 315 -1.30 27.20 -62.82
N ALA A 316 -2.62 27.23 -62.67
CA ALA A 316 -3.49 27.99 -63.56
C ALA A 316 -4.63 28.61 -62.76
N VAL A 317 -4.59 29.93 -62.65
CA VAL A 317 -5.69 30.78 -62.20
C VAL A 317 -6.73 30.83 -63.32
N GLU A 318 -8.00 30.57 -63.05
CA GLU A 318 -9.10 31.38 -63.57
C GLU A 318 -10.32 31.34 -62.64
N ASP A 319 -10.94 32.51 -62.64
CA ASP A 319 -12.03 33.05 -61.85
C ASP A 319 -13.39 32.42 -62.21
N VAL A 320 -14.43 32.76 -61.43
CA VAL A 320 -15.86 32.92 -61.76
C VAL A 320 -16.81 32.35 -60.69
N VAL A 321 -17.16 33.27 -59.76
CA VAL A 321 -18.52 33.72 -59.37
C VAL A 321 -19.60 32.70 -58.95
N SER A 322 -20.03 32.90 -57.70
CA SER A 322 -21.36 32.76 -57.06
C SER A 322 -22.47 31.93 -57.72
N ASP A 323 -23.18 31.12 -56.93
CA ASP A 323 -24.50 31.55 -56.46
C ASP A 323 -25.03 30.79 -55.25
N VAL A 324 -25.87 31.51 -54.52
CA VAL A 324 -26.65 31.17 -53.32
C VAL A 324 -27.80 30.21 -53.68
N VAL A 325 -28.27 29.41 -52.70
CA VAL A 325 -29.68 29.32 -52.24
C VAL A 325 -29.83 28.14 -51.26
N GLU A 326 -30.28 28.48 -50.04
CA GLU A 326 -30.84 27.59 -49.04
C GLU A 326 -32.17 26.98 -49.53
N ASP A 327 -32.48 25.73 -49.16
CA ASP A 327 -33.87 25.38 -48.90
C ASP A 327 -34.00 24.30 -47.81
N THR A 328 -34.60 24.74 -46.71
CA THR A 328 -35.14 24.00 -45.58
C THR A 328 -36.39 23.20 -45.98
N THR A 329 -36.64 22.02 -45.40
CA THR A 329 -37.95 21.73 -44.75
C THR A 329 -38.03 20.33 -44.09
N THR A 330 -38.32 20.40 -42.78
CA THR A 330 -39.30 19.64 -41.97
C THR A 330 -39.32 18.11 -41.97
N GLY A 331 -39.21 17.56 -40.75
CA GLY A 331 -39.37 16.14 -40.45
C GLY A 331 -40.79 15.63 -40.40
N ASP A 332 -40.92 14.34 -40.08
CA ASP A 332 -42.08 13.79 -39.39
C ASP A 332 -41.71 12.48 -38.69
N ALA A 333 -42.53 12.14 -37.70
CA ALA A 333 -42.26 11.21 -36.60
C ALA A 333 -42.37 9.72 -36.92
N VAL A 334 -41.65 8.97 -36.07
CA VAL A 334 -41.89 7.62 -35.51
C VAL A 334 -43.22 6.95 -35.89
N THR A 335 -43.12 5.72 -36.41
CA THR A 335 -44.13 4.66 -36.22
C THR A 335 -43.46 3.34 -35.87
N ASP A 336 -43.89 2.80 -34.73
CA ASP A 336 -43.60 1.48 -34.17
C ASP A 336 -43.85 0.34 -35.16
N ILE A 337 -42.92 -0.63 -35.19
CA ILE A 337 -43.25 -2.04 -35.45
C ILE A 337 -42.70 -2.85 -34.27
N SER A 338 -43.61 -3.24 -33.37
CA SER A 338 -43.41 -4.32 -32.42
C SER A 338 -43.65 -5.65 -33.13
N ASP A 339 -42.63 -6.50 -33.22
CA ASP A 339 -42.79 -7.93 -33.49
C ASP A 339 -42.18 -8.72 -32.32
N ALA A 340 -43.01 -9.58 -31.75
CA ALA A 340 -42.73 -10.36 -30.55
C ALA A 340 -42.21 -11.73 -30.97
N GLY A 341 -40.91 -11.95 -30.74
CA GLY A 341 -40.29 -13.27 -30.75
C GLY A 341 -39.15 -13.29 -29.75
N GLN A 342 -39.32 -13.99 -28.62
CA GLN A 342 -38.25 -14.31 -27.69
C GLN A 342 -37.21 -15.22 -28.35
N ASP A 343 -35.93 -14.83 -28.37
CA ASP A 343 -34.85 -15.65 -27.82
C ASP A 343 -33.62 -14.77 -27.51
N THR A 344 -32.85 -15.25 -26.54
CA THR A 344 -31.77 -14.66 -25.77
C THR A 344 -30.60 -14.03 -26.55
N GLY A 345 -30.09 -12.90 -26.05
CA GLY A 345 -28.69 -12.51 -26.24
C GLY A 345 -28.42 -11.16 -26.90
N THR A 346 -27.56 -10.37 -26.24
CA THR A 346 -26.71 -9.29 -26.76
C THR A 346 -27.35 -7.97 -27.21
N GLN A 347 -27.27 -6.97 -26.31
CA GLN A 347 -27.06 -5.56 -26.65
C GLN A 347 -25.56 -5.26 -26.45
N PRO A 348 -24.88 -4.52 -27.35
CA PRO A 348 -23.44 -4.33 -27.24
C PRO A 348 -23.12 -3.32 -26.12
N SER A 349 -22.55 -3.83 -25.03
CA SER A 349 -21.83 -3.03 -24.04
C SER A 349 -20.35 -3.02 -24.43
N CYS A 350 -19.75 -1.84 -24.53
CA CYS A 350 -18.29 -1.71 -24.50
C CYS A 350 -17.82 -2.05 -23.09
N ASP A 351 -17.54 -3.33 -22.86
CA ASP A 351 -16.94 -3.88 -21.65
C ASP A 351 -15.57 -4.44 -22.06
N GLY A 352 -14.52 -3.66 -21.80
CA GLY A 352 -13.16 -3.94 -22.26
C GLY A 352 -12.40 -4.93 -21.38
N ILE A 353 -13.08 -5.94 -20.84
CA ILE A 353 -12.43 -7.08 -20.19
C ILE A 353 -11.69 -7.85 -21.30
N VAL A 354 -10.40 -8.11 -21.12
CA VAL A 354 -9.62 -8.92 -22.06
C VAL A 354 -10.19 -10.34 -22.05
N GLN A 355 -11.12 -10.66 -22.95
CA GLN A 355 -11.81 -11.96 -22.99
C GLN A 355 -10.98 -13.06 -23.69
N HIS A 356 -9.66 -12.93 -23.73
CA HIS A 356 -8.77 -13.87 -24.43
C HIS A 356 -7.47 -14.12 -23.67
N ILE A 357 -6.83 -15.27 -23.93
CA ILE A 357 -5.45 -15.57 -23.50
C ILE A 357 -4.52 -14.44 -23.97
N VAL A 358 -3.59 -14.02 -23.12
CA VAL A 358 -2.55 -13.04 -23.46
C VAL A 358 -1.16 -13.68 -23.39
N ILE A 359 -0.17 -13.07 -24.05
CA ILE A 359 1.24 -13.41 -23.85
C ILE A 359 1.74 -12.58 -22.68
N SER A 360 2.11 -13.22 -21.57
CA SER A 360 2.62 -12.53 -20.37
C SER A 360 4.13 -12.28 -20.44
N GLU A 361 4.89 -13.17 -21.08
CA GLU A 361 6.34 -13.05 -21.19
C GLU A 361 6.87 -13.62 -22.50
N VAL A 362 7.95 -13.02 -23.02
CA VAL A 362 8.70 -13.53 -24.18
C VAL A 362 10.20 -13.46 -23.88
N ALA A 363 10.84 -14.62 -23.77
CA ALA A 363 12.29 -14.73 -23.79
C ALA A 363 12.74 -15.14 -25.19
N THR A 364 13.36 -14.20 -25.91
CA THR A 364 13.84 -14.42 -27.29
C THR A 364 15.31 -14.84 -27.34
N ARG A 365 16.02 -14.84 -26.20
CA ARG A 365 17.43 -15.20 -26.05
C ARG A 365 17.71 -15.63 -24.61
N GLY A 366 18.63 -16.58 -24.45
CA GLY A 366 19.28 -16.86 -23.16
C GLY A 366 20.68 -17.45 -23.33
N SER A 367 21.22 -17.99 -22.23
CA SER A 367 22.57 -18.55 -22.18
C SER A 367 22.71 -19.84 -22.99
N THR A 368 21.59 -20.56 -23.19
CA THR A 368 21.48 -21.74 -24.04
C THR A 368 20.35 -21.59 -25.06
N ALA A 369 20.34 -22.45 -26.09
CA ALA A 369 19.28 -22.50 -27.10
C ALA A 369 17.92 -23.02 -26.56
N TYR A 370 17.84 -23.38 -25.27
CA TYR A 370 16.61 -23.84 -24.60
C TYR A 370 16.01 -22.80 -23.66
N ASP A 371 16.64 -21.64 -23.54
CA ASP A 371 16.20 -20.58 -22.64
C ASP A 371 15.18 -19.65 -23.33
N GLU A 372 14.81 -19.96 -24.58
CA GLU A 372 13.77 -19.25 -25.32
C GLU A 372 12.38 -19.78 -24.91
N PHE A 373 11.49 -18.90 -24.47
CA PHE A 373 10.12 -19.27 -24.14
C PHE A 373 9.12 -18.15 -24.46
N VAL A 374 7.85 -18.53 -24.56
CA VAL A 374 6.70 -17.64 -24.61
C VAL A 374 5.75 -18.13 -23.52
N GLU A 375 5.42 -17.26 -22.57
CA GLU A 375 4.46 -17.57 -21.52
C GLU A 375 3.07 -17.06 -21.91
N LEU A 376 2.06 -17.91 -21.73
CA LEU A 376 0.66 -17.56 -21.95
C LEU A 376 -0.05 -17.43 -20.60
N TYR A 377 -0.80 -16.35 -20.43
CA TYR A 377 -1.61 -16.10 -19.24
C TYR A 377 -3.10 -16.13 -19.61
N ASN A 378 -3.88 -16.84 -18.80
CA ASN A 378 -5.33 -16.82 -18.86
C ASN A 378 -5.87 -15.82 -17.83
N PRO A 379 -6.27 -14.60 -18.24
CA PRO A 379 -6.85 -13.62 -17.33
C PRO A 379 -8.31 -13.93 -16.96
N LEU A 380 -8.91 -14.99 -17.51
CA LEU A 380 -10.32 -15.31 -17.29
C LEU A 380 -10.51 -16.19 -16.05
N ASN A 381 -11.66 -16.02 -15.39
CA ASN A 381 -12.11 -16.89 -14.30
C ASN A 381 -12.71 -18.23 -14.79
N ALA A 382 -12.29 -18.70 -15.97
CA ALA A 382 -12.76 -19.94 -16.59
C ALA A 382 -11.62 -20.61 -17.37
N ASP A 383 -11.67 -21.94 -17.44
CA ASP A 383 -10.72 -22.74 -18.23
C ASP A 383 -10.86 -22.44 -19.74
N ILE A 384 -9.73 -22.38 -20.45
CA ILE A 384 -9.69 -22.18 -21.89
C ILE A 384 -9.08 -23.41 -22.54
N ASP A 385 -9.80 -23.99 -23.50
CA ASP A 385 -9.29 -25.07 -24.34
C ASP A 385 -8.38 -24.49 -25.45
N LEU A 386 -7.10 -24.86 -25.41
CA LEU A 386 -6.10 -24.47 -26.40
C LEU A 386 -6.04 -25.43 -27.59
N SER A 387 -6.91 -26.45 -27.64
CA SER A 387 -6.93 -27.43 -28.72
C SER A 387 -7.05 -26.75 -30.09
N GLY A 388 -6.09 -27.00 -30.97
CA GLY A 388 -6.05 -26.44 -32.33
C GLY A 388 -5.47 -25.02 -32.43
N TRP A 389 -5.10 -24.39 -31.31
CA TRP A 389 -4.33 -23.15 -31.33
C TRP A 389 -2.91 -23.40 -31.86
N LYS A 390 -2.30 -22.35 -32.41
CA LYS A 390 -0.94 -22.41 -32.97
C LYS A 390 -0.12 -21.26 -32.46
N LEU A 391 1.09 -21.55 -31.96
CA LEU A 391 2.10 -20.52 -31.75
C LEU A 391 2.89 -20.35 -33.05
N GLN A 392 2.87 -19.15 -33.62
CA GLN A 392 3.53 -18.87 -34.89
C GLN A 392 4.66 -17.87 -34.72
N TYR A 393 5.74 -18.06 -35.47
CA TYR A 393 6.85 -17.11 -35.52
C TYR A 393 7.19 -16.72 -36.95
N LYS A 394 7.74 -15.52 -37.11
CA LYS A 394 8.19 -14.97 -38.39
C LYS A 394 9.52 -14.27 -38.19
N SER A 395 10.50 -14.53 -39.06
CA SER A 395 11.77 -13.82 -39.02
C SER A 395 11.59 -12.38 -39.51
N SER A 396 12.51 -11.49 -39.13
CA SER A 396 12.47 -10.07 -39.51
C SER A 396 12.39 -9.83 -41.02
N THR A 397 12.89 -10.75 -41.84
CA THR A 397 12.85 -10.69 -43.31
C THR A 397 11.90 -11.71 -43.95
N GLY A 398 11.26 -12.56 -43.15
CA GLY A 398 10.34 -13.58 -43.64
C GLY A 398 9.07 -12.94 -44.19
N THR A 399 8.41 -13.62 -45.14
CA THR A 399 7.09 -13.19 -45.65
C THR A 399 5.96 -14.13 -45.20
N THR A 400 6.29 -15.29 -44.61
CA THR A 400 5.34 -16.31 -44.15
C THR A 400 5.55 -16.66 -42.68
N TRP A 401 4.45 -16.99 -41.99
CA TRP A 401 4.46 -17.49 -40.61
C TRP A 401 4.78 -18.98 -40.58
N ASN A 402 5.57 -19.41 -39.59
CA ASN A 402 5.88 -20.82 -39.36
C ASN A 402 5.24 -21.28 -38.05
N ASP A 403 4.56 -22.43 -38.09
CA ASP A 403 3.96 -23.06 -36.93
C ASP A 403 5.07 -23.69 -36.05
N ARG A 404 5.11 -23.32 -34.77
CA ARG A 404 5.77 -24.10 -33.72
C ARG A 404 4.69 -25.00 -33.12
N LEU A 405 4.93 -26.31 -33.10
CA LEU A 405 4.01 -27.26 -32.46
C LEU A 405 3.92 -26.89 -30.98
N ALA A 406 2.71 -26.50 -30.55
CA ALA A 406 2.35 -26.36 -29.14
C ALA A 406 2.26 -27.74 -28.48
#